data_AF-A0A6B3SYR8-F1
#
_entry.id   AF-A0A6B3SYR8-F1
#
_cell.length_a   1.000
_cell.length_b   1.000
_cell.length_c   1.000
_cell.angle_alpha   90.00
_cell.angle_beta   90.00
_cell.angle_gamma   90.00
#
_symmetry.space_group_name_H-M   'P 1'
#
loop_
_entity.id
_entity.type
_entity.pdbx_description
1 polymer ?
#
loop_
_entity_poly.entity_id
_entity_poly.type
_entity_poly.pdbx_seq_one_letter_code
_entity_poly.pdbx_strand_id
1 'polypeptide(L)'
;MRKKPASSESDGQPARPQDYPLRKPVNTLAIVPKSEKITVTARKIYNVMLHYAQRQGVGKDRYQVRLADIATGIDFNSNNTELIKQYFRQMATTGVEWQSPTIGEGARWSVSALIAHADLIQREGELILEWSYAPNIKQELLDPQRFAKMSLQVQASLNTMASLVLYEICCRYADNPGGLTARQPWAWWRPVLTGAPDSPTSAYQEYKIFNRDVLKKAIKKVNEVSDLEIELVEHRTGRAIQDLQFRVRRKTPMIAPSEKSIEPVDLKTIGAAIKAGIPQERAEKHLLKYGAKAMDEALRIMGERTSRSNMEPVRSPDKYLATLLQSGQFGEQKAPAAAPRKVFDTKAERLKLIEHYMALKRAELNDMFQEMPDADQRQWIGRFEAEGLPTSEVVRKAFRTKGIASPIVRPAFLKFLGNSVWEEGWEKPSDSDLVDVAIQLKEEAGPARKR
;
A
#
# COMPACT_ATOMS: atom_id res chain seq x y z
N MET A 1 41.48 53.39 28.74
CA MET A 1 40.16 52.71 28.87
C MET A 1 39.92 51.87 27.61
N ARG A 2 39.62 50.58 27.85
CA ARG A 2 38.99 49.57 26.98
C ARG A 2 39.61 49.16 25.64
N LYS A 3 40.25 47.98 25.69
CA LYS A 3 40.63 47.07 24.61
C LYS A 3 39.43 46.71 23.71
N LYS A 4 39.69 46.58 22.40
CA LYS A 4 38.84 45.90 21.40
C LYS A 4 38.53 44.46 21.86
N PRO A 5 37.29 43.94 21.69
CA PRO A 5 37.06 42.51 21.74
C PRO A 5 37.34 41.89 20.36
N ALA A 6 37.99 40.73 20.42
CA ALA A 6 38.33 39.89 19.28
C ALA A 6 37.09 39.27 18.63
N SER A 7 37.12 39.19 17.32
CA SER A 7 36.24 38.37 16.48
C SER A 7 36.42 36.90 16.81
N SER A 8 35.43 36.28 17.45
CA SER A 8 35.31 34.83 17.53
C SER A 8 34.73 34.33 16.20
N GLU A 9 35.58 33.74 15.38
CA GLU A 9 35.16 32.82 14.32
C GLU A 9 34.37 31.69 14.98
N SER A 10 33.04 31.72 14.83
CA SER A 10 32.21 30.57 15.16
C SER A 10 32.33 29.58 14.03
N ASP A 11 33.03 28.47 14.30
CA ASP A 11 33.04 27.25 13.49
C ASP A 11 31.66 26.98 12.90
N GLY A 12 31.58 27.07 11.58
CA GLY A 12 30.38 26.79 10.80
C GLY A 12 30.09 25.29 10.80
N GLN A 13 29.49 24.80 11.88
CA GLN A 13 28.73 23.54 11.80
C GLN A 13 27.58 23.77 10.81
N PRO A 14 27.41 22.92 9.76
CA PRO A 14 26.27 23.04 8.88
C PRO A 14 25.01 22.87 9.73
N ALA A 15 24.18 23.91 9.78
CA ALA A 15 22.90 23.88 10.45
C ALA A 15 22.14 22.62 9.99
N ARG A 16 21.77 21.75 10.94
CA ARG A 16 20.96 20.57 10.64
C ARG A 16 19.73 21.02 9.85
N PRO A 17 19.39 20.35 8.75
CA PRO A 17 18.32 20.82 7.87
C PRO A 17 17.00 20.84 8.64
N GLN A 18 16.49 22.04 8.92
CA GLN A 18 15.06 22.23 9.18
C GLN A 18 14.29 21.69 7.96
N ASP A 19 13.25 20.90 8.21
CA ASP A 19 12.44 20.24 7.18
C ASP A 19 11.58 21.28 6.45
N TYR A 20 12.14 21.87 5.39
CA TYR A 20 11.34 22.64 4.43
C TYR A 20 10.46 21.66 3.64
N PRO A 21 9.15 21.91 3.49
CA PRO A 21 8.31 21.05 2.66
C PRO A 21 8.80 21.06 1.22
N LEU A 22 8.84 19.90 0.57
CA LEU A 22 9.11 19.82 -0.87
C LEU A 22 8.01 20.58 -1.61
N ARG A 23 8.40 21.51 -2.49
CA ARG A 23 7.46 22.27 -3.34
C ARG A 23 7.36 21.58 -4.69
N LYS A 24 6.56 20.53 -4.81
CA LYS A 24 6.49 19.75 -6.05
C LYS A 24 5.61 20.47 -7.08
N PRO A 25 6.12 20.81 -8.27
CA PRO A 25 5.32 21.53 -9.26
C PRO A 25 4.17 20.67 -9.75
N VAL A 26 3.06 21.33 -10.06
CA VAL A 26 1.81 20.67 -10.46
C VAL A 26 1.99 19.73 -11.66
N ASN A 27 2.74 20.14 -12.67
CA ASN A 27 2.93 19.37 -13.91
C ASN A 27 3.78 18.11 -13.71
N THR A 28 4.33 17.92 -12.51
CA THR A 28 5.17 16.76 -12.15
C THR A 28 4.43 15.73 -11.29
N LEU A 29 3.17 16.01 -10.92
CA LEU A 29 2.41 15.12 -10.03
C LEU A 29 2.00 13.84 -10.75
N ALA A 30 1.55 13.95 -12.00
CA ALA A 30 1.09 12.83 -12.83
C ALA A 30 2.12 12.39 -13.88
N ILE A 31 3.36 12.17 -13.45
CA ILE A 31 4.40 11.61 -14.33
C ILE A 31 4.02 10.19 -14.75
N VAL A 32 3.90 9.98 -16.07
CA VAL A 32 3.78 8.66 -16.71
C VAL A 32 5.05 8.42 -17.54
N PRO A 33 5.82 7.36 -17.27
CA PRO A 33 6.97 7.04 -18.10
C PRO A 33 6.55 6.51 -19.47
N LYS A 34 7.32 6.83 -20.52
CA LYS A 34 7.06 6.34 -21.88
C LYS A 34 7.57 4.92 -22.15
N SER A 35 8.61 4.48 -21.45
CA SER A 35 9.32 3.23 -21.76
C SER A 35 9.27 2.24 -20.61
N GLU A 36 9.96 2.55 -19.51
CA GLU A 36 10.11 1.64 -18.37
C GLU A 36 9.35 2.14 -17.15
N LYS A 37 8.90 1.18 -16.33
CA LYS A 37 8.24 1.47 -15.06
C LYS A 37 9.20 2.17 -14.10
N ILE A 38 8.78 3.31 -13.57
CA ILE A 38 9.50 3.99 -12.50
C ILE A 38 9.30 3.19 -11.21
N THR A 39 10.37 2.88 -10.46
CA THR A 39 10.24 2.20 -9.17
C THR A 39 9.89 3.18 -8.05
N VAL A 40 9.32 2.66 -6.96
CA VAL A 40 9.01 3.49 -5.77
C VAL A 40 10.29 4.13 -5.23
N THR A 41 11.36 3.35 -5.20
CA THR A 41 12.70 3.76 -4.73
C THR A 41 13.25 4.89 -5.60
N ALA A 42 13.22 4.74 -6.92
CA ALA A 42 13.66 5.78 -7.85
C ALA A 42 12.86 7.07 -7.67
N ARG A 43 11.52 7.00 -7.53
CA ARG A 43 10.69 8.19 -7.31
C ARG A 43 10.99 8.89 -5.99
N LYS A 44 11.26 8.15 -4.91
CA LYS A 44 11.68 8.71 -3.61
C LYS A 44 13.03 9.42 -3.73
N ILE A 45 14.02 8.77 -4.34
CA ILE A 45 15.34 9.37 -4.60
C ILE A 45 15.19 10.67 -5.38
N TYR A 46 14.40 10.66 -6.46
CA TYR A 46 14.13 11.84 -7.27
C TYR A 46 13.51 12.99 -6.47
N ASN A 47 12.52 12.71 -5.61
CA ASN A 47 11.90 13.73 -4.78
C ASN A 47 12.88 14.33 -3.75
N VAL A 48 13.76 13.52 -3.17
CA VAL A 48 14.82 13.99 -2.26
C VAL A 48 15.84 14.85 -3.02
N MET A 49 16.27 14.42 -4.21
CA MET A 49 17.12 15.23 -5.09
C MET A 49 16.46 16.59 -5.40
N LEU A 50 15.18 16.58 -5.78
CA LEU A 50 14.44 17.82 -6.07
C LEU A 50 14.40 18.75 -4.85
N HIS A 51 14.19 18.21 -3.65
CA HIS A 51 14.23 18.98 -2.41
C HIS A 51 15.59 19.65 -2.18
N TYR A 52 16.69 18.91 -2.34
CA TYR A 52 18.04 19.48 -2.22
C TYR A 52 18.34 20.53 -3.30
N ALA A 53 17.90 20.31 -4.54
CA ALA A 53 18.08 21.29 -5.61
C ALA A 53 17.32 22.59 -5.34
N GLN A 54 16.07 22.51 -4.84
CA GLN A 54 15.27 23.68 -4.47
C GLN A 54 15.95 24.52 -3.39
N ARG A 55 16.62 23.88 -2.40
CA ARG A 55 17.36 24.58 -1.34
C ARG A 55 18.62 25.27 -1.85
N GLN A 56 19.24 24.73 -2.89
CA GLN A 56 20.43 25.33 -3.50
C GLN A 56 20.10 26.50 -4.43
N GLY A 57 18.85 26.63 -4.84
CA GLY A 57 18.34 27.75 -5.63
C GLY A 57 18.42 27.54 -7.15
N VAL A 58 17.52 28.21 -7.86
CA VAL A 58 17.35 28.07 -9.32
C VAL A 58 18.53 28.60 -10.14
N GLY A 59 19.36 29.48 -9.57
CA GLY A 59 20.48 30.11 -10.26
C GLY A 59 21.66 29.19 -10.56
N LYS A 60 21.79 28.03 -9.91
CA LYS A 60 22.85 27.06 -10.20
C LYS A 60 22.50 26.19 -11.39
N ASP A 61 23.45 25.78 -12.21
CA ASP A 61 23.18 24.82 -13.31
C ASP A 61 23.35 23.37 -12.90
N ARG A 62 24.12 23.14 -11.82
CA ARG A 62 24.36 21.83 -11.24
C ARG A 62 24.11 21.87 -9.75
N TYR A 63 23.60 20.76 -9.24
CA TYR A 63 23.24 20.57 -7.84
C TYR A 63 24.10 19.47 -7.26
N GLN A 64 24.54 19.66 -6.02
CA GLN A 64 25.39 18.68 -5.34
C GLN A 64 24.81 18.32 -3.97
N VAL A 65 24.98 17.06 -3.57
CA VAL A 65 24.67 16.60 -2.22
C VAL A 65 25.54 15.38 -1.88
N ARG A 66 25.84 15.17 -0.61
CA ARG A 66 26.48 13.93 -0.19
C ARG A 66 25.51 12.78 -0.46
N LEU A 67 26.01 11.71 -1.08
CA LEU A 67 25.15 10.60 -1.44
C LEU A 67 24.53 9.93 -0.21
N ALA A 68 25.24 9.93 0.92
CA ALA A 68 24.77 9.45 2.22
C ALA A 68 23.52 10.18 2.74
N ASP A 69 23.29 11.44 2.32
CA ASP A 69 22.11 12.22 2.69
C ASP A 69 20.87 11.86 1.84
N ILE A 70 21.04 11.09 0.76
CA ILE A 70 19.96 10.55 -0.10
C ILE A 70 19.72 9.07 0.20
N ALA A 71 20.81 8.30 0.31
CA ALA A 71 20.77 6.85 0.41
C ALA A 71 21.88 6.33 1.32
N THR A 72 21.54 5.40 2.21
CA THR A 72 22.48 4.78 3.15
C THR A 72 23.08 3.50 2.57
N GLY A 73 24.26 3.15 3.08
CA GLY A 73 24.91 1.88 2.76
C GLY A 73 25.61 1.81 1.41
N ILE A 74 25.98 2.97 0.85
CA ILE A 74 26.74 3.07 -0.38
C ILE A 74 28.18 3.42 -0.04
N ASP A 75 29.08 2.44 -0.17
CA ASP A 75 30.53 2.68 -0.17
C ASP A 75 31.04 2.67 -1.61
N PHE A 76 32.08 3.45 -1.92
CA PHE A 76 32.59 3.65 -3.28
C PHE A 76 32.82 2.34 -4.07
N ASN A 77 33.38 1.32 -3.41
CA ASN A 77 33.67 0.00 -3.99
C ASN A 77 32.59 -1.08 -3.69
N SER A 78 31.41 -0.68 -3.19
CA SER A 78 30.34 -1.62 -2.92
C SER A 78 29.55 -1.98 -4.18
N ASN A 79 28.99 -3.19 -4.22
CA ASN A 79 27.98 -3.55 -5.23
C ASN A 79 26.76 -2.60 -5.23
N ASN A 80 26.56 -1.83 -4.15
CA ASN A 80 25.44 -0.89 -4.00
C ASN A 80 25.68 0.40 -4.83
N THR A 81 26.93 0.73 -5.16
CA THR A 81 27.27 1.83 -6.07
C THR A 81 26.71 1.57 -7.47
N GLU A 82 26.70 0.33 -7.95
CA GLU A 82 26.12 0.02 -9.26
C GLU A 82 24.59 0.11 -9.22
N LEU A 83 23.95 -0.29 -8.12
CA LEU A 83 22.50 -0.16 -7.95
C LEU A 83 22.04 1.30 -8.02
N ILE A 84 22.71 2.23 -7.31
CA ILE A 84 22.35 3.64 -7.40
C ILE A 84 22.62 4.21 -8.82
N LYS A 85 23.73 3.81 -9.46
CA LYS A 85 24.01 4.19 -10.86
C LYS A 85 22.91 3.70 -11.80
N GLN A 86 22.34 2.52 -11.59
CA GLN A 86 21.21 2.03 -12.36
C GLN A 86 19.98 2.94 -12.20
N TYR A 87 19.65 3.38 -10.98
CA TYR A 87 18.56 4.35 -10.80
C TYR A 87 18.84 5.67 -11.51
N PHE A 88 20.07 6.19 -11.48
CA PHE A 88 20.40 7.43 -12.20
C PHE A 88 20.35 7.27 -13.72
N ARG A 89 20.85 6.16 -14.26
CA ARG A 89 20.70 5.83 -15.68
C ARG A 89 19.22 5.76 -16.07
N GLN A 90 18.41 5.09 -15.26
CA GLN A 90 16.96 5.02 -15.46
C GLN A 90 16.34 6.43 -15.47
N MET A 91 16.68 7.30 -14.53
CA MET A 91 16.14 8.67 -14.50
C MET A 91 16.57 9.49 -15.71
N ALA A 92 17.82 9.32 -16.18
CA ALA A 92 18.35 10.04 -17.33
C ALA A 92 17.74 9.57 -18.67
N THR A 93 17.25 8.32 -18.74
CA THR A 93 16.62 7.78 -19.96
C THR A 93 15.09 7.80 -19.92
N THR A 94 14.48 7.96 -18.75
CA THR A 94 13.01 8.00 -18.61
C THR A 94 12.47 9.32 -19.14
N GLY A 95 12.04 9.32 -20.39
CA GLY A 95 11.29 10.43 -20.98
C GLY A 95 9.90 10.55 -20.36
N VAL A 96 9.57 11.74 -19.88
CA VAL A 96 8.28 12.07 -19.28
C VAL A 96 7.65 13.26 -20.00
N GLU A 97 6.33 13.21 -20.17
CA GLU A 97 5.57 14.36 -20.66
C GLU A 97 5.17 15.24 -19.47
N TRP A 98 5.43 16.53 -19.59
CA TRP A 98 5.10 17.51 -18.57
C TRP A 98 3.70 18.05 -18.84
N GLN A 99 2.71 17.52 -18.11
CA GLN A 99 1.31 17.90 -18.26
C GLN A 99 0.62 17.98 -16.90
N SER A 100 -0.22 19.00 -16.70
CA SER A 100 -1.03 19.11 -15.49
C SER A 100 -2.04 17.96 -15.39
N PRO A 101 -2.29 17.42 -14.18
CA PRO A 101 -3.44 16.55 -13.93
C PRO A 101 -4.81 17.22 -14.18
N THR A 102 -4.88 18.55 -14.30
CA THR A 102 -6.14 19.28 -14.48
C THR A 102 -6.30 19.66 -15.95
N ILE A 103 -7.42 19.26 -16.56
CA ILE A 103 -7.75 19.59 -17.96
C ILE A 103 -7.82 21.12 -18.11
N GLY A 104 -7.19 21.63 -19.17
CA GLY A 104 -7.13 23.07 -19.45
C GLY A 104 -6.07 23.82 -18.64
N GLU A 105 -5.32 23.15 -17.77
CA GLU A 105 -4.16 23.72 -17.09
C GLU A 105 -2.85 23.34 -17.80
N GLY A 106 -2.00 24.35 -18.06
CA GLY A 106 -0.74 24.18 -18.76
C GLY A 106 -0.79 24.80 -20.17
N ALA A 107 0.10 25.75 -20.44
CA ALA A 107 0.14 26.48 -21.71
C ALA A 107 1.05 25.82 -22.77
N ARG A 108 1.78 24.76 -22.39
CA ARG A 108 2.85 24.19 -23.20
C ARG A 108 2.98 22.69 -22.95
N TRP A 109 3.01 21.91 -24.03
CA TRP A 109 3.46 20.52 -23.99
C TRP A 109 4.98 20.48 -24.09
N SER A 110 5.62 19.66 -23.26
CA SER A 110 7.06 19.44 -23.30
C SER A 110 7.40 18.02 -22.89
N VAL A 111 8.46 17.47 -23.47
CA VAL A 111 9.06 16.20 -23.08
C VAL A 111 10.46 16.46 -22.54
N SER A 112 10.82 15.78 -21.46
CA SER A 112 12.20 15.77 -20.95
C SER A 112 12.48 14.50 -20.17
N ALA A 113 13.74 14.18 -19.96
CA ALA A 113 14.12 13.17 -18.96
C ALA A 113 13.86 13.68 -17.54
N LEU A 114 13.82 12.78 -16.54
CA LEU A 114 13.69 13.19 -15.14
C LEU A 114 14.89 14.02 -14.67
N ILE A 115 16.09 13.64 -15.10
CA ILE A 115 17.34 14.37 -14.90
C ILE A 115 18.08 14.49 -16.23
N ALA A 116 18.85 15.55 -16.40
CA ALA A 116 19.66 15.75 -17.61
C ALA A 116 21.02 15.04 -17.53
N HIS A 117 21.62 14.95 -16.34
CA HIS A 117 22.82 14.14 -16.07
C HIS A 117 22.91 13.79 -14.58
N ALA A 118 23.78 12.83 -14.24
CA ALA A 118 24.24 12.56 -12.89
C ALA A 118 25.71 12.10 -12.89
N ASP A 119 26.52 12.70 -12.03
CA ASP A 119 27.92 12.34 -11.78
C ASP A 119 28.09 11.90 -10.32
N LEU A 120 28.91 10.88 -10.09
CA LEU A 120 29.32 10.44 -8.76
C LEU A 120 30.79 10.80 -8.56
N ILE A 121 31.05 11.81 -7.74
CA ILE A 121 32.36 12.43 -7.55
C ILE A 121 32.88 12.05 -6.17
N GLN A 122 34.08 11.47 -6.10
CA GLN A 122 34.74 11.21 -4.83
C GLN A 122 35.49 12.48 -4.38
N ARG A 123 35.20 12.97 -3.17
CA ARG A 123 35.89 14.10 -2.55
C ARG A 123 36.16 13.79 -1.09
N GLU A 124 37.43 13.86 -0.67
CA GLU A 124 37.83 13.71 0.75
C GLU A 124 37.31 12.41 1.41
N GLY A 125 37.20 11.32 0.65
CA GLY A 125 36.67 10.05 1.13
C GLY A 125 35.14 9.95 1.16
N GLU A 126 34.42 11.03 0.85
CA GLU A 126 32.97 11.04 0.67
C GLU A 126 32.58 10.93 -0.82
N LEU A 127 31.40 10.37 -1.07
CA LEU A 127 30.80 10.30 -2.39
C LEU A 127 29.75 11.40 -2.54
N ILE A 128 30.00 12.31 -3.49
CA ILE A 128 29.12 13.43 -3.81
C ILE A 128 28.35 13.09 -5.09
N LEU A 129 27.01 13.21 -5.03
CA LEU A 129 26.17 13.20 -6.22
C LEU A 129 26.10 14.62 -6.78
N GLU A 130 26.48 14.78 -8.04
CA GLU A 130 26.19 15.98 -8.84
C GLU A 130 25.12 15.65 -9.89
N TRP A 131 24.14 16.51 -10.10
CA TRP A 131 23.12 16.34 -11.14
C TRP A 131 22.61 17.66 -11.69
N SER A 132 21.86 17.62 -12.78
CA SER A 132 21.10 18.77 -13.30
C SER A 132 19.76 18.37 -13.88
N TYR A 133 18.93 19.39 -14.14
CA TYR A 133 17.66 19.27 -14.86
C TYR A 133 17.77 19.92 -16.24
N ALA A 134 16.93 19.48 -17.16
CA ALA A 134 16.91 20.06 -18.49
C ALA A 134 16.50 21.56 -18.42
N PRO A 135 17.16 22.45 -19.20
CA PRO A 135 16.95 23.90 -19.09
C PRO A 135 15.49 24.33 -19.27
N ASN A 136 14.73 23.63 -20.12
CA ASN A 136 13.33 23.93 -20.43
C ASN A 136 12.37 23.73 -19.25
N ILE A 137 12.72 22.92 -18.26
CA ILE A 137 11.86 22.59 -17.10
C ILE A 137 12.46 23.01 -15.76
N LYS A 138 13.75 23.37 -15.73
CA LYS A 138 14.50 23.73 -14.52
C LYS A 138 13.80 24.80 -13.68
N GLN A 139 13.36 25.90 -14.32
CA GLN A 139 12.67 26.98 -13.62
C GLN A 139 11.40 26.47 -12.93
N GLU A 140 10.59 25.69 -13.67
CA GLU A 140 9.35 25.14 -13.15
C GLU A 140 9.60 24.15 -12.01
N LEU A 141 10.65 23.33 -12.09
CA LEU A 141 11.02 22.38 -11.04
C LEU A 141 11.48 23.04 -9.74
N LEU A 142 12.27 24.09 -9.85
CA LEU A 142 13.02 24.61 -8.71
C LEU A 142 12.39 25.83 -8.05
N ASP A 143 11.69 26.63 -8.83
CA ASP A 143 10.91 27.76 -8.33
C ASP A 143 9.50 27.77 -8.96
N PRO A 144 8.68 26.75 -8.66
CA PRO A 144 7.34 26.67 -9.20
C PRO A 144 6.43 27.77 -8.66
N GLN A 145 5.69 28.43 -9.55
CA GLN A 145 4.57 29.30 -9.14
C GLN A 145 3.36 28.50 -8.63
N ARG A 146 3.10 27.33 -9.23
CA ARG A 146 2.02 26.41 -8.83
C ARG A 146 2.61 25.08 -8.37
N PHE A 147 2.48 24.79 -7.08
CA PHE A 147 3.06 23.60 -6.46
C PHE A 147 2.20 23.02 -5.35
N ALA A 148 2.41 21.74 -5.07
CA ALA A 148 1.94 21.07 -3.88
C ALA A 148 3.05 21.04 -2.84
N LYS A 149 2.72 21.43 -1.59
CA LYS A 149 3.63 21.27 -0.45
C LYS A 149 3.46 19.85 0.09
N MET A 150 4.54 19.11 0.20
CA MET A 150 4.50 17.74 0.70
C MET A 150 5.65 17.41 1.65
N SER A 151 5.36 16.60 2.65
CA SER A 151 6.36 16.06 3.57
C SER A 151 7.09 14.88 2.95
N LEU A 152 8.42 14.97 2.89
CA LEU A 152 9.29 13.85 2.49
C LEU A 152 9.23 12.69 3.49
N GLN A 153 8.97 12.96 4.77
CA GLN A 153 8.80 11.94 5.81
C GLN A 153 7.56 11.06 5.55
N VAL A 154 6.45 11.69 5.15
CA VAL A 154 5.25 10.95 4.73
C VAL A 154 5.58 10.12 3.48
N GLN A 155 6.29 10.67 2.50
CA GLN A 155 6.71 9.92 1.31
C GLN A 155 7.59 8.72 1.66
N ALA A 156 8.51 8.85 2.62
CA ALA A 156 9.34 7.76 3.10
C ALA A 156 8.49 6.60 3.65
N SER A 157 7.38 6.92 4.34
CA SER A 157 6.43 5.96 4.92
C SER A 157 5.49 5.28 3.92
N LEU A 158 5.41 5.79 2.69
CA LEU A 158 4.58 5.23 1.61
C LEU A 158 5.36 4.17 0.83
N ASN A 159 4.79 2.99 0.68
CA ASN A 159 5.53 1.79 0.24
C ASN A 159 5.03 1.19 -1.09
N THR A 160 4.06 1.84 -1.74
CA THR A 160 3.63 1.49 -3.09
C THR A 160 3.63 2.74 -3.98
N MET A 161 3.81 2.55 -5.29
CA MET A 161 3.77 3.65 -6.24
C MET A 161 2.42 4.38 -6.16
N ALA A 162 1.32 3.62 -6.13
CA ALA A 162 -0.01 4.19 -6.06
C ALA A 162 -0.24 5.01 -4.80
N SER A 163 0.20 4.54 -3.63
CA SER A 163 0.10 5.32 -2.39
C SER A 163 0.95 6.60 -2.44
N LEU A 164 2.16 6.52 -3.02
CA LEU A 164 3.07 7.66 -3.15
C LEU A 164 2.50 8.73 -4.08
N VAL A 165 2.09 8.34 -5.30
CA VAL A 165 1.54 9.27 -6.30
C VAL A 165 0.19 9.82 -5.87
N LEU A 166 -0.67 9.00 -5.26
CA LEU A 166 -1.97 9.46 -4.77
C LEU A 166 -1.80 10.53 -3.69
N TYR A 167 -0.88 10.33 -2.75
CA TYR A 167 -0.54 11.35 -1.76
C TYR A 167 -0.02 12.63 -2.41
N GLU A 168 0.93 12.53 -3.35
CA GLU A 168 1.48 13.69 -4.06
C GLU A 168 0.39 14.51 -4.77
N ILE A 169 -0.53 13.83 -5.48
CA ILE A 169 -1.66 14.47 -6.15
C ILE A 169 -2.58 15.12 -5.11
N CYS A 170 -2.94 14.41 -4.04
CA CYS A 170 -3.90 14.89 -3.05
C CYS A 170 -3.36 16.06 -2.22
N CYS A 171 -2.05 16.14 -1.94
CA CYS A 171 -1.44 17.30 -1.29
C CYS A 171 -1.77 18.62 -1.99
N ARG A 172 -1.93 18.60 -3.32
CA ARG A 172 -2.33 19.80 -4.08
C ARG A 172 -3.73 20.28 -3.71
N TYR A 173 -4.65 19.37 -3.47
CA TYR A 173 -6.08 19.67 -3.33
C TYR A 173 -6.55 19.73 -1.87
N ALA A 174 -5.68 19.41 -0.91
CA ALA A 174 -6.01 19.37 0.52
C ALA A 174 -6.53 20.69 1.08
N ASP A 175 -6.03 21.82 0.54
CA ASP A 175 -6.38 23.18 0.97
C ASP A 175 -7.33 23.87 -0.04
N ASN A 176 -7.81 23.16 -1.07
CA ASN A 176 -8.75 23.72 -2.03
C ASN A 176 -10.16 23.81 -1.41
N PRO A 177 -10.95 24.88 -1.67
CA PRO A 177 -12.30 25.02 -1.12
C PRO A 177 -13.23 23.84 -1.42
N GLY A 178 -13.11 23.25 -2.61
CA GLY A 178 -13.90 22.08 -3.00
C GLY A 178 -13.38 20.75 -2.43
N GLY A 179 -12.13 20.70 -1.96
CA GLY A 179 -11.49 19.48 -1.45
C GLY A 179 -11.58 18.30 -2.42
N LEU A 180 -11.58 18.54 -3.73
CA LEU A 180 -11.73 17.51 -4.76
C LEU A 180 -10.57 17.60 -5.75
N THR A 181 -10.01 16.46 -6.11
CA THR A 181 -9.04 16.37 -7.21
C THR A 181 -9.69 16.69 -8.55
N ALA A 182 -8.88 16.91 -9.58
CA ALA A 182 -9.39 16.90 -10.96
C ALA A 182 -10.16 15.60 -11.25
N ARG A 183 -11.30 15.72 -11.92
CA ARG A 183 -12.05 14.58 -12.46
C ARG A 183 -11.33 14.06 -13.68
N GLN A 184 -10.97 12.78 -13.66
CA GLN A 184 -10.27 12.13 -14.76
C GLN A 184 -10.85 10.74 -15.02
N PRO A 185 -10.82 10.26 -16.28
CA PRO A 185 -11.20 8.88 -16.60
C PRO A 185 -10.43 7.89 -15.74
N TRP A 186 -11.06 6.81 -15.28
CA TRP A 186 -10.36 5.82 -14.44
C TRP A 186 -9.14 5.21 -15.15
N ALA A 187 -9.19 5.11 -16.48
CA ALA A 187 -8.09 4.67 -17.32
C ALA A 187 -6.88 5.62 -17.29
N TRP A 188 -7.08 6.93 -17.07
CA TRP A 188 -5.98 7.90 -16.89
C TRP A 188 -5.24 7.68 -15.57
N TRP A 189 -5.99 7.35 -14.50
CA TRP A 189 -5.41 7.09 -13.17
C TRP A 189 -4.52 5.83 -13.15
N ARG A 190 -4.78 4.85 -14.01
CA ARG A 190 -4.06 3.57 -14.03
C ARG A 190 -2.55 3.73 -14.28
N PRO A 191 -2.07 4.28 -15.41
CA PRO A 191 -0.63 4.46 -15.64
C PRO A 191 -0.02 5.44 -14.64
N VAL A 192 -0.76 6.48 -14.25
CA VAL A 192 -0.32 7.50 -13.26
C VAL A 192 -0.02 6.87 -11.90
N LEU A 193 -0.95 6.08 -11.35
CA LEU A 193 -0.80 5.48 -10.02
C LEU A 193 0.09 4.23 -10.03
N THR A 194 0.19 3.52 -11.14
CA THR A 194 1.07 2.33 -11.23
C THR A 194 2.52 2.70 -11.54
N GLY A 195 2.75 3.90 -12.11
CA GLY A 195 4.06 4.34 -12.57
C GLY A 195 4.60 3.51 -13.73
N ALA A 196 3.71 2.82 -14.46
CA ALA A 196 4.01 2.02 -15.63
C ALA A 196 3.35 2.63 -16.87
N PRO A 197 3.94 2.48 -18.07
CA PRO A 197 3.27 2.86 -19.30
C PRO A 197 1.91 2.16 -19.42
N ASP A 198 0.91 2.83 -20.00
CA ASP A 198 -0.36 2.17 -20.24
C ASP A 198 -0.20 1.12 -21.34
N SER A 199 -0.76 -0.06 -21.13
CA SER A 199 -0.64 -1.18 -22.06
C SER A 199 -1.93 -2.00 -22.06
N PRO A 200 -2.42 -2.47 -23.22
CA PRO A 200 -3.54 -3.40 -23.31
C PRO A 200 -3.34 -4.68 -22.49
N THR A 201 -2.10 -5.07 -22.21
CA THR A 201 -1.75 -6.24 -21.40
C THR A 201 -1.62 -5.96 -19.91
N SER A 202 -1.96 -4.75 -19.46
CA SER A 202 -1.94 -4.39 -18.04
C SER A 202 -2.86 -5.29 -17.22
N ALA A 203 -2.40 -5.76 -16.07
CA ALA A 203 -3.20 -6.54 -15.12
C ALA A 203 -4.41 -5.77 -14.54
N TYR A 204 -4.51 -4.47 -14.83
CA TYR A 204 -5.52 -3.55 -14.29
C TYR A 204 -6.43 -2.98 -15.38
N GLN A 205 -6.67 -3.71 -16.48
CA GLN A 205 -7.62 -3.33 -17.52
C GLN A 205 -9.09 -3.44 -17.09
N GLU A 206 -9.36 -4.09 -15.96
CA GLU A 206 -10.69 -4.12 -15.35
C GLU A 206 -10.75 -3.21 -14.13
N TYR A 207 -11.73 -2.30 -14.10
CA TYR A 207 -11.92 -1.36 -12.99
C TYR A 207 -12.00 -2.08 -11.63
N LYS A 208 -12.70 -3.22 -11.56
CA LYS A 208 -12.85 -4.00 -10.32
C LYS A 208 -11.49 -4.43 -9.73
N ILE A 209 -10.57 -4.86 -10.59
CA ILE A 209 -9.22 -5.30 -10.19
C ILE A 209 -8.38 -4.08 -9.80
N PHE A 210 -8.40 -3.03 -10.61
CA PHE A 210 -7.71 -1.77 -10.33
C PHE A 210 -8.16 -1.16 -8.99
N ASN A 211 -9.47 -1.10 -8.74
CA ASN A 211 -10.03 -0.57 -7.50
C ASN A 211 -9.59 -1.40 -6.29
N ARG A 212 -9.71 -2.73 -6.35
CA ARG A 212 -9.30 -3.64 -5.26
C ARG A 212 -7.80 -3.57 -4.96
N ASP A 213 -6.98 -3.66 -5.99
CA ASP A 213 -5.54 -3.91 -5.82
C ASP A 213 -4.69 -2.65 -5.80
N VAL A 214 -5.20 -1.54 -6.33
CA VAL A 214 -4.48 -0.28 -6.42
C VAL A 214 -5.16 0.80 -5.58
N LEU A 215 -6.40 1.19 -5.93
CA LEU A 215 -7.06 2.35 -5.31
C LEU A 215 -7.31 2.14 -3.81
N LYS A 216 -8.03 1.09 -3.41
CA LYS A 216 -8.37 0.85 -2.00
C LYS A 216 -7.13 0.70 -1.12
N LYS A 217 -6.09 0.04 -1.63
CA LYS A 217 -4.82 -0.13 -0.89
C LYS A 217 -4.07 1.19 -0.76
N ALA A 218 -4.01 1.99 -1.83
CA ALA A 218 -3.38 3.31 -1.81
C ALA A 218 -4.10 4.27 -0.86
N ILE A 219 -5.43 4.38 -0.96
CA ILE A 219 -6.25 5.24 -0.09
C ILE A 219 -6.06 4.85 1.37
N LYS A 220 -6.19 3.55 1.69
CA LYS A 220 -5.99 3.05 3.06
C LYS A 220 -4.61 3.44 3.58
N LYS A 221 -3.56 3.28 2.77
CA LYS A 221 -2.19 3.58 3.20
C LYS A 221 -1.97 5.08 3.42
N VAL A 222 -2.46 5.94 2.53
CA VAL A 222 -2.32 7.40 2.69
C VAL A 222 -3.10 7.89 3.91
N ASN A 223 -4.32 7.38 4.12
CA ASN A 223 -5.12 7.67 5.32
C ASN A 223 -4.48 7.11 6.60
N GLU A 224 -3.59 6.13 6.52
CA GLU A 224 -2.88 5.61 7.69
C GLU A 224 -1.69 6.50 8.08
N VAL A 225 -0.89 6.96 7.12
CA VAL A 225 0.44 7.53 7.39
C VAL A 225 0.58 9.05 7.16
N SER A 226 -0.46 9.71 6.66
CA SER A 226 -0.43 11.14 6.37
C SER A 226 -1.45 11.95 7.20
N ASP A 227 -1.30 13.27 7.18
CA ASP A 227 -2.26 14.23 7.69
C ASP A 227 -3.50 14.40 6.79
N LEU A 228 -3.58 13.66 5.67
CA LEU A 228 -4.71 13.70 4.76
C LEU A 228 -5.73 12.60 5.07
N GLU A 229 -6.99 12.94 4.85
CA GLU A 229 -8.11 12.02 4.70
C GLU A 229 -8.58 12.06 3.24
N ILE A 230 -8.54 10.90 2.60
CA ILE A 230 -8.85 10.69 1.19
C ILE A 230 -10.00 9.71 1.07
N GLU A 231 -11.00 10.07 0.26
CA GLU A 231 -12.16 9.25 -0.07
C GLU A 231 -12.31 9.17 -1.60
N LEU A 232 -12.60 7.99 -2.12
CA LEU A 232 -12.84 7.78 -3.55
C LEU A 232 -14.25 8.25 -3.94
N VAL A 233 -14.33 9.08 -4.99
CA VAL A 233 -15.58 9.50 -5.62
C VAL A 233 -15.67 8.88 -7.01
N GLU A 234 -16.61 7.96 -7.20
CA GLU A 234 -16.85 7.28 -8.47
C GLU A 234 -17.95 7.99 -9.26
N HIS A 235 -17.68 8.34 -10.52
CA HIS A 235 -18.69 8.88 -11.42
C HIS A 235 -19.10 7.81 -12.45
N ARG A 236 -20.41 7.53 -12.49
CA ARG A 236 -20.99 6.50 -13.35
C ARG A 236 -21.58 7.10 -14.62
N THR A 237 -21.41 6.37 -15.71
CA THR A 237 -22.16 6.57 -16.96
C THR A 237 -22.90 5.26 -17.26
N GLY A 238 -24.22 5.26 -17.07
CA GLY A 238 -25.00 4.03 -17.05
C GLY A 238 -24.57 3.11 -15.91
N ARG A 239 -24.19 1.86 -16.23
CA ARG A 239 -23.73 0.86 -15.24
C ARG A 239 -22.21 0.87 -15.01
N ALA A 240 -21.44 1.56 -15.86
CA ALA A 240 -19.98 1.55 -15.80
C ALA A 240 -19.44 2.74 -15.01
N ILE A 241 -18.32 2.54 -14.30
CA ILE A 241 -17.53 3.64 -13.76
C ILE A 241 -16.75 4.27 -14.91
N GLN A 242 -16.95 5.58 -15.12
CA GLN A 242 -16.29 6.33 -16.19
C GLN A 242 -15.09 7.09 -15.64
N ASP A 243 -15.34 7.93 -14.64
CA ASP A 243 -14.35 8.85 -14.08
C ASP A 243 -14.20 8.65 -12.59
N LEU A 244 -13.02 9.02 -12.08
CA LEU A 244 -12.72 9.06 -10.67
C LEU A 244 -12.33 10.48 -10.26
N GLN A 245 -12.71 10.80 -9.03
CA GLN A 245 -12.19 11.90 -8.24
C GLN A 245 -11.82 11.38 -6.86
N PHE A 246 -11.02 12.15 -6.14
CA PHE A 246 -10.77 11.93 -4.73
C PHE A 246 -11.18 13.16 -3.96
N ARG A 247 -11.98 12.95 -2.91
CA ARG A 247 -12.23 13.96 -1.89
C ARG A 247 -11.06 13.95 -0.91
N VAL A 248 -10.51 15.11 -0.63
CA VAL A 248 -9.31 15.31 0.17
C VAL A 248 -9.60 16.37 1.22
N ARG A 249 -9.27 16.06 2.47
CA ARG A 249 -9.31 17.00 3.59
C ARG A 249 -8.09 16.78 4.47
N ARG A 250 -7.66 17.82 5.20
CA ARG A 250 -6.71 17.62 6.29
C ARG A 250 -7.44 17.07 7.50
N LYS A 251 -6.85 16.08 8.14
CA LYS A 251 -7.30 15.59 9.45
C LYS A 251 -7.14 16.71 10.47
N THR A 252 -8.06 16.78 11.42
CA THR A 252 -7.86 17.64 12.59
C THR A 252 -6.61 17.15 13.33
N PRO A 253 -5.61 18.01 13.59
CA PRO A 253 -4.36 17.57 14.18
C PRO A 253 -4.62 17.06 15.59
N MET A 254 -4.40 15.77 15.85
CA MET A 254 -4.40 15.24 17.23
C MET A 254 -3.03 15.44 17.90
N ILE A 255 -1.93 15.43 17.13
CA ILE A 255 -0.55 15.65 17.60
C ILE A 255 0.24 16.23 16.42
N ALA A 256 1.05 17.27 16.66
CA ALA A 256 1.98 17.78 15.63
C ALA A 256 2.96 16.67 15.25
N PRO A 257 3.20 16.41 13.95
CA PRO A 257 4.23 15.46 13.54
C PRO A 257 5.56 15.87 14.17
N SER A 258 6.22 14.94 14.87
CA SER A 258 7.60 15.17 15.29
C SER A 258 8.43 15.45 14.03
N GLU A 259 9.14 16.57 13.98
CA GLU A 259 10.17 16.86 12.97
C GLU A 259 11.23 15.75 13.05
N LYS A 260 11.04 14.66 12.32
CA LYS A 260 12.07 13.63 12.14
C LYS A 260 12.76 13.93 10.82
N SER A 261 14.08 13.98 10.88
CA SER A 261 14.93 14.12 9.69
C SER A 261 14.52 13.12 8.60
N ILE A 262 14.61 13.57 7.35
CA ILE A 262 14.46 12.72 6.15
C ILE A 262 15.35 11.48 6.31
N GLU A 263 14.72 10.30 6.37
CA GLU A 263 15.46 9.03 6.43
C GLU A 263 15.99 8.69 5.02
N PRO A 264 17.31 8.48 4.85
CA PRO A 264 17.86 8.08 3.57
C PRO A 264 17.35 6.69 3.15
N VAL A 265 17.32 6.47 1.84
CA VAL A 265 16.91 5.18 1.27
C VAL A 265 17.95 4.10 1.57
N ASP A 266 17.54 2.99 2.17
CA ASP A 266 18.43 1.86 2.48
C ASP A 266 18.73 1.04 1.21
N LEU A 267 19.91 1.25 0.62
CA LEU A 267 20.40 0.44 -0.50
C LEU A 267 21.24 -0.75 -0.06
N LYS A 268 21.70 -0.78 1.19
CA LYS A 268 22.52 -1.88 1.73
C LYS A 268 21.73 -3.18 1.70
N THR A 269 20.53 -3.15 2.26
CA THR A 269 19.67 -4.33 2.34
C THR A 269 19.23 -4.79 0.96
N ILE A 270 18.96 -3.86 0.03
CA ILE A 270 18.60 -4.19 -1.36
C ILE A 270 19.77 -4.89 -2.05
N GLY A 271 20.98 -4.32 -1.98
CA GLY A 271 22.15 -4.91 -2.62
C GLY A 271 22.54 -6.26 -2.02
N ALA A 272 22.38 -6.45 -0.71
CA ALA A 272 22.55 -7.75 -0.06
C ALA A 272 21.57 -8.80 -0.59
N ALA A 273 20.31 -8.42 -0.80
CA ALA A 273 19.30 -9.30 -1.37
C ALA A 273 19.59 -9.67 -2.83
N ILE A 274 20.03 -8.71 -3.65
CA ILE A 274 20.43 -8.94 -5.04
C ILE A 274 21.60 -9.92 -5.10
N LYS A 275 22.63 -9.72 -4.25
CA LYS A 275 23.76 -10.64 -4.14
C LYS A 275 23.33 -12.05 -3.72
N ALA A 276 22.25 -12.16 -2.96
CA ALA A 276 21.65 -13.43 -2.55
C ALA A 276 20.72 -14.06 -3.61
N GLY A 277 20.67 -13.51 -4.84
CA GLY A 277 19.90 -14.05 -5.96
C GLY A 277 18.44 -13.59 -6.00
N ILE A 278 18.07 -12.56 -5.25
CA ILE A 278 16.72 -11.98 -5.26
C ILE A 278 16.64 -10.91 -6.36
N PRO A 279 15.67 -10.96 -7.28
CA PRO A 279 15.49 -9.90 -8.27
C PRO A 279 15.27 -8.53 -7.61
N GLN A 280 15.84 -7.47 -8.18
CA GLN A 280 15.77 -6.11 -7.62
C GLN A 280 14.34 -5.66 -7.29
N GLU A 281 13.38 -5.83 -8.22
CA GLU A 281 11.99 -5.44 -7.98
C GLU A 281 11.37 -6.17 -6.77
N ARG A 282 11.77 -7.43 -6.55
CA ARG A 282 11.32 -8.22 -5.39
C ARG A 282 12.01 -7.75 -4.12
N ALA A 283 13.32 -7.52 -4.16
CA ALA A 283 14.08 -6.99 -3.03
C ALA A 283 13.50 -5.65 -2.54
N GLU A 284 13.26 -4.69 -3.45
CA GLU A 284 12.61 -3.42 -3.14
C GLU A 284 11.24 -3.62 -2.51
N LYS A 285 10.41 -4.50 -3.09
CA LYS A 285 9.07 -4.80 -2.56
C LYS A 285 9.12 -5.42 -1.17
N HIS A 286 10.08 -6.30 -0.89
CA HIS A 286 10.28 -6.91 0.42
C HIS A 286 10.74 -5.88 1.45
N LEU A 287 11.72 -5.05 1.11
CA LEU A 287 12.20 -3.97 1.97
C LEU A 287 11.07 -3.01 2.33
N LEU A 288 10.30 -2.57 1.33
CA LEU A 288 9.18 -1.65 1.50
C LEU A 288 8.02 -2.25 2.33
N LYS A 289 7.86 -3.57 2.33
CA LYS A 289 6.79 -4.27 3.06
C LYS A 289 7.18 -4.63 4.49
N TYR A 290 8.39 -5.11 4.72
CA TYR A 290 8.82 -5.70 5.99
C TYR A 290 9.87 -4.84 6.72
N GLY A 291 10.48 -3.86 6.06
CA GLY A 291 11.53 -3.01 6.61
C GLY A 291 12.92 -3.64 6.55
N ALA A 292 13.96 -2.81 6.74
CA ALA A 292 15.36 -3.20 6.64
C ALA A 292 15.75 -4.26 7.67
N LYS A 293 15.37 -4.06 8.95
CA LYS A 293 15.69 -4.98 10.05
C LYS A 293 15.19 -6.41 9.81
N ALA A 294 13.94 -6.54 9.37
CA ALA A 294 13.33 -7.84 9.08
C ALA A 294 14.04 -8.55 7.94
N MET A 295 14.37 -7.78 6.89
CA MET A 295 14.99 -8.29 5.69
C MET A 295 16.45 -8.67 5.89
N ASP A 296 17.23 -7.87 6.63
CA ASP A 296 18.61 -8.19 6.98
C ASP A 296 18.71 -9.50 7.77
N GLU A 297 17.83 -9.69 8.76
CA GLU A 297 17.81 -10.90 9.57
C GLU A 297 17.35 -12.13 8.76
N ALA A 298 16.34 -11.97 7.90
CA ALA A 298 15.91 -13.05 7.01
C ALA A 298 17.01 -13.43 5.99
N LEU A 299 17.75 -12.45 5.47
CA LEU A 299 18.91 -12.68 4.60
C LEU A 299 20.05 -13.38 5.33
N ARG A 300 20.32 -13.02 6.60
CA ARG A 300 21.30 -13.70 7.45
C ARG A 300 20.98 -15.19 7.59
N ILE A 301 19.74 -15.52 7.94
CA ILE A 301 19.29 -16.91 8.11
C ILE A 301 19.34 -17.67 6.78
N MET A 302 18.98 -17.03 5.68
CA MET A 302 19.11 -17.62 4.35
C MET A 302 20.58 -17.87 3.96
N GLY A 303 21.49 -16.96 4.31
CA GLY A 303 22.93 -17.14 4.14
C GLY A 303 23.46 -18.33 4.94
N GLU A 304 23.08 -18.44 6.22
CA GLU A 304 23.43 -19.58 7.08
C GLU A 304 22.93 -20.91 6.50
N ARG A 305 21.69 -20.96 6.02
CA ARG A 305 21.14 -22.16 5.38
C ARG A 305 21.92 -22.53 4.12
N THR A 306 22.23 -21.56 3.28
CA THR A 306 22.98 -21.78 2.03
C THR A 306 24.41 -22.25 2.30
N SER A 307 25.01 -21.84 3.42
CA SER A 307 26.36 -22.27 3.83
C SER A 307 26.43 -23.69 4.40
N ARG A 308 25.29 -24.27 4.82
CA ARG A 308 25.23 -25.63 5.38
C ARG A 308 25.17 -26.66 4.26
N SER A 309 26.29 -27.35 4.03
CA SER A 309 26.43 -28.41 3.03
C SER A 309 25.69 -29.72 3.37
N ASN A 310 25.11 -29.84 4.57
CA ASN A 310 24.38 -31.02 5.04
C ASN A 310 22.85 -30.95 4.87
N MET A 311 22.32 -29.93 4.19
CA MET A 311 20.87 -29.76 3.95
C MET A 311 20.56 -29.66 2.46
N GLU A 312 19.30 -29.93 2.08
CA GLU A 312 18.86 -29.73 0.69
C GLU A 312 19.10 -28.27 0.25
N PRO A 313 19.69 -28.06 -0.95
CA PRO A 313 19.93 -26.73 -1.50
C PRO A 313 18.66 -25.89 -1.60
N VAL A 314 18.77 -24.59 -1.33
CA VAL A 314 17.67 -23.64 -1.51
C VAL A 314 17.43 -23.45 -3.02
N ARG A 315 16.47 -24.20 -3.58
CA ARG A 315 16.16 -24.17 -5.03
C ARG A 315 15.63 -22.83 -5.52
N SER A 316 14.98 -22.05 -4.65
CA SER A 316 14.43 -20.73 -4.98
C SER A 316 14.66 -19.76 -3.82
N PRO A 317 15.76 -18.98 -3.85
CA PRO A 317 16.07 -17.99 -2.82
C PRO A 317 14.91 -17.02 -2.55
N ASP A 318 14.23 -16.56 -3.60
CA ASP A 318 13.07 -15.65 -3.50
C ASP A 318 11.92 -16.22 -2.67
N LYS A 319 11.46 -17.44 -2.98
CA LYS A 319 10.35 -18.05 -2.23
C LYS A 319 10.75 -18.36 -0.79
N TYR A 320 12.01 -18.74 -0.57
CA TYR A 320 12.51 -19.03 0.77
C TYR A 320 12.57 -17.75 1.62
N LEU A 321 13.16 -16.68 1.11
CA LEU A 321 13.18 -15.37 1.76
C LEU A 321 11.76 -14.86 2.02
N ALA A 322 10.84 -15.00 1.05
CA ALA A 322 9.45 -14.63 1.23
C ALA A 322 8.76 -15.42 2.35
N THR A 323 9.08 -16.70 2.51
CA THR A 323 8.55 -17.55 3.60
C THR A 323 9.10 -17.11 4.96
N LEU A 324 10.40 -16.82 5.03
CA LEU A 324 11.03 -16.26 6.24
C LEU A 324 10.41 -14.92 6.63
N LEU A 325 10.23 -14.01 5.69
CA LEU A 325 9.62 -12.71 5.95
C LEU A 325 8.15 -12.82 6.37
N GLN A 326 7.42 -13.83 5.86
CA GLN A 326 6.03 -14.08 6.22
C GLN A 326 5.87 -14.78 7.58
N SER A 327 6.87 -15.50 8.07
CA SER A 327 6.81 -16.16 9.39
C SER A 327 6.76 -15.15 10.54
N GLY A 328 7.08 -13.88 10.28
CA GLY A 328 6.97 -12.79 11.25
C GLY A 328 8.03 -12.83 12.36
N GLN A 329 9.07 -13.64 12.21
CA GLN A 329 10.11 -13.85 13.21
C GLN A 329 11.19 -12.75 13.23
N PHE A 330 11.13 -11.78 12.31
CA PHE A 330 12.23 -10.84 12.04
C PHE A 330 11.73 -9.39 12.05
N GLY A 331 12.11 -8.60 13.06
CA GLY A 331 12.15 -7.13 12.99
C GLY A 331 10.86 -6.34 13.24
N GLU A 332 10.95 -5.39 14.18
CA GLU A 332 9.93 -4.60 14.89
C GLU A 332 8.87 -5.43 15.62
N GLN A 333 8.96 -5.41 16.96
CA GLN A 333 7.82 -5.67 17.83
C GLN A 333 6.72 -4.74 17.35
N LYS A 334 5.79 -5.29 16.59
CA LYS A 334 4.47 -4.73 16.41
C LYS A 334 4.02 -4.38 17.83
N ALA A 335 3.95 -3.08 18.17
CA ALA A 335 3.27 -2.62 19.39
C ALA A 335 2.01 -3.46 19.44
N PRO A 336 1.77 -4.24 20.51
CA PRO A 336 0.94 -5.43 20.44
C PRO A 336 -0.40 -5.02 19.87
N ALA A 337 -0.55 -5.19 18.56
CA ALA A 337 -1.82 -5.24 17.92
C ALA A 337 -2.34 -6.48 18.56
N ALA A 338 -3.19 -6.28 19.58
CA ALA A 338 -3.71 -7.32 20.43
C ALA A 338 -3.90 -8.49 19.51
N ALA A 339 -3.01 -9.49 19.62
CA ALA A 339 -3.19 -10.70 18.85
C ALA A 339 -4.65 -11.04 19.11
N PRO A 340 -5.50 -11.26 18.08
CA PRO A 340 -6.84 -11.72 18.38
C PRO A 340 -6.59 -12.89 19.31
N ARG A 341 -6.97 -12.72 20.59
CA ARG A 341 -6.66 -13.71 21.62
C ARG A 341 -7.14 -14.97 20.98
N LYS A 342 -6.27 -15.95 20.72
CA LYS A 342 -6.74 -17.23 20.22
C LYS A 342 -7.66 -17.72 21.32
N VAL A 343 -8.96 -17.53 21.13
CA VAL A 343 -9.96 -17.87 22.15
C VAL A 343 -10.07 -19.40 22.24
N PHE A 344 -9.45 -20.12 21.29
CA PHE A 344 -9.50 -21.57 21.14
C PHE A 344 -8.08 -22.08 20.92
N ASP A 345 -7.64 -22.98 21.80
CA ASP A 345 -6.29 -23.53 21.84
C ASP A 345 -6.18 -24.83 21.03
N THR A 346 -7.32 -25.44 20.66
CA THR A 346 -7.33 -26.72 19.94
C THR A 346 -8.28 -26.78 18.73
N LYS A 347 -7.97 -27.64 17.76
CA LYS A 347 -8.82 -27.95 16.60
C LYS A 347 -10.21 -28.47 17.02
N ALA A 348 -10.30 -29.14 18.18
CA ALA A 348 -11.55 -29.66 18.73
C ALA A 348 -12.49 -28.56 19.23
N GLU A 349 -11.96 -27.54 19.90
CA GLU A 349 -12.74 -26.37 20.35
C GLU A 349 -13.27 -25.57 19.17
N ARG A 350 -12.45 -25.36 18.15
CA ARG A 350 -12.87 -24.70 16.91
C ARG A 350 -14.04 -25.43 16.23
N LEU A 351 -14.02 -26.76 16.21
CA LEU A 351 -15.11 -27.55 15.61
C LEU A 351 -16.42 -27.38 16.38
N LYS A 352 -16.38 -27.39 17.73
CA LYS A 352 -17.56 -27.15 18.58
C LYS A 352 -18.19 -25.79 18.34
N LEU A 353 -17.38 -24.77 18.12
CA LEU A 353 -17.88 -23.41 17.86
C LEU A 353 -18.48 -23.27 16.49
N ILE A 354 -17.89 -23.93 15.48
CA ILE A 354 -18.50 -24.01 14.15
C ILE A 354 -19.86 -24.71 14.24
N GLU A 355 -19.96 -25.82 14.99
CA GLU A 355 -21.24 -26.52 15.20
C GLU A 355 -22.29 -25.61 15.87
N HIS A 356 -21.88 -24.86 16.90
CA HIS A 356 -22.78 -23.94 17.60
C HIS A 356 -23.19 -22.74 16.72
N TYR A 357 -22.24 -22.14 15.99
CA TYR A 357 -22.53 -21.09 15.01
C TYR A 357 -23.54 -21.57 13.96
N MET A 358 -23.35 -22.77 13.42
CA MET A 358 -24.27 -23.36 12.44
C MET A 358 -25.65 -23.67 13.05
N ALA A 359 -25.74 -23.96 14.35
CA ALA A 359 -27.01 -24.12 15.04
C ALA A 359 -27.75 -22.79 15.19
N LEU A 360 -27.06 -21.73 15.62
CA LEU A 360 -27.61 -20.38 15.74
C LEU A 360 -28.12 -19.85 14.39
N LYS A 361 -27.33 -19.98 13.32
CA LYS A 361 -27.76 -19.56 11.99
C LYS A 361 -28.96 -20.33 11.47
N ARG A 362 -29.08 -21.62 11.79
CA ARG A 362 -30.28 -22.41 11.45
C ARG A 362 -31.50 -21.97 12.25
N ALA A 363 -31.34 -21.59 13.51
CA ALA A 363 -32.41 -21.05 14.33
C ALA A 363 -32.88 -19.68 13.79
N GLU A 364 -31.96 -18.78 13.49
CA GLU A 364 -32.23 -17.47 12.87
C GLU A 364 -33.01 -17.61 11.56
N LEU A 365 -32.57 -18.51 10.66
CA LEU A 365 -33.28 -18.79 9.40
C LEU A 365 -34.67 -19.38 9.63
N ASN A 366 -34.83 -20.18 10.68
CA ASN A 366 -36.10 -20.78 11.03
C ASN A 366 -37.08 -19.72 11.54
N ASP A 367 -36.63 -18.84 12.42
CA ASP A 367 -37.44 -17.77 13.00
C ASP A 367 -37.83 -16.77 11.92
N MET A 368 -36.87 -16.36 11.09
CA MET A 368 -37.13 -15.53 9.91
C MET A 368 -38.17 -16.16 8.98
N PHE A 369 -38.13 -17.48 8.76
CA PHE A 369 -39.13 -18.17 7.96
C PHE A 369 -40.52 -18.21 8.63
N GLN A 370 -40.60 -18.37 9.95
CA GLN A 370 -41.87 -18.38 10.68
C GLN A 370 -42.50 -16.98 10.76
N GLU A 371 -41.69 -15.92 10.79
CA GLU A 371 -42.15 -14.53 10.82
C GLU A 371 -42.66 -14.03 9.45
N MET A 372 -42.34 -14.72 8.36
CA MET A 372 -42.85 -14.38 7.02
C MET A 372 -44.36 -14.63 6.91
N PRO A 373 -45.10 -13.80 6.15
CA PRO A 373 -46.49 -14.07 5.80
C PRO A 373 -46.69 -15.43 5.12
N ASP A 374 -47.83 -16.08 5.34
CA ASP A 374 -48.15 -17.40 4.77
C ASP A 374 -47.98 -17.47 3.24
N ALA A 375 -48.24 -16.37 2.54
CA ALA A 375 -48.07 -16.28 1.09
C ALA A 375 -46.60 -16.43 0.67
N ASP A 376 -45.69 -15.76 1.38
CA ASP A 376 -44.25 -15.79 1.12
C ASP A 376 -43.64 -17.13 1.54
N GLN A 377 -44.11 -17.71 2.65
CA GLN A 377 -43.71 -19.05 3.07
C GLN A 377 -44.03 -20.10 1.99
N ARG A 378 -45.25 -20.04 1.40
CA ARG A 378 -45.64 -20.93 0.30
C ARG A 378 -44.79 -20.71 -0.94
N GLN A 379 -44.45 -19.46 -1.26
CA GLN A 379 -43.56 -19.14 -2.38
C GLN A 379 -42.16 -19.74 -2.18
N TRP A 380 -41.58 -19.63 -0.99
CA TRP A 380 -40.28 -20.22 -0.67
C TRP A 380 -40.28 -21.75 -0.71
N ILE A 381 -41.35 -22.40 -0.22
CA ILE A 381 -41.51 -23.85 -0.33
C ILE A 381 -41.60 -24.29 -1.79
N GLY A 382 -42.36 -23.57 -2.62
CA GLY A 382 -42.47 -23.85 -4.06
C GLY A 382 -41.15 -23.69 -4.80
N ARG A 383 -40.37 -22.64 -4.48
CA ARG A 383 -39.02 -22.46 -5.03
C ARG A 383 -38.07 -23.57 -4.59
N PHE A 384 -38.14 -23.99 -3.34
CA PHE A 384 -37.34 -25.12 -2.86
C PHE A 384 -37.68 -26.43 -3.57
N GLU A 385 -38.95 -26.71 -3.86
CA GLU A 385 -39.35 -27.89 -4.63
C GLU A 385 -38.79 -27.86 -6.07
N ALA A 386 -38.78 -26.70 -6.71
CA ALA A 386 -38.32 -26.54 -8.09
C ALA A 386 -36.78 -26.53 -8.24
N GLU A 387 -36.07 -25.85 -7.34
CA GLU A 387 -34.65 -25.51 -7.51
C GLU A 387 -33.75 -26.15 -6.43
N GLY A 388 -34.27 -26.40 -5.23
CA GLY A 388 -33.49 -26.75 -4.05
C GLY A 388 -33.61 -28.19 -3.56
N LEU A 389 -34.56 -28.97 -4.10
CA LEU A 389 -34.86 -30.32 -3.61
C LEU A 389 -33.75 -31.30 -4.03
N PRO A 390 -33.09 -32.00 -3.08
CA PRO A 390 -32.01 -32.93 -3.42
C PRO A 390 -32.44 -34.07 -4.34
N THR A 391 -31.54 -34.54 -5.19
CA THR A 391 -31.78 -35.65 -6.13
C THR A 391 -32.08 -36.99 -5.43
N SER A 392 -31.81 -37.11 -4.13
CA SER A 392 -32.08 -38.32 -3.34
C SER A 392 -33.58 -38.65 -3.24
N GLU A 393 -33.94 -39.87 -3.64
CA GLU A 393 -35.33 -40.34 -3.66
C GLU A 393 -35.98 -40.41 -2.26
N VAL A 394 -35.16 -40.69 -1.24
CA VAL A 394 -35.59 -40.71 0.18
C VAL A 394 -36.05 -39.32 0.63
N VAL A 395 -35.34 -38.27 0.23
CA VAL A 395 -35.65 -36.88 0.59
C VAL A 395 -36.91 -36.40 -0.15
N ARG A 396 -37.07 -36.76 -1.44
CA ARG A 396 -38.28 -36.44 -2.21
C ARG A 396 -39.53 -37.12 -1.66
N LYS A 397 -39.43 -38.40 -1.28
CA LYS A 397 -40.54 -39.13 -0.65
C LYS A 397 -40.92 -38.51 0.70
N ALA A 398 -39.93 -38.11 1.49
CA ALA A 398 -40.16 -37.44 2.77
C ALA A 398 -40.81 -36.05 2.59
N PHE A 399 -40.41 -35.29 1.57
CA PHE A 399 -41.03 -34.01 1.22
C PHE A 399 -42.49 -34.17 0.77
N ARG A 400 -42.81 -35.15 -0.07
CA ARG A 400 -44.20 -35.43 -0.49
C ARG A 400 -45.13 -35.82 0.68
N THR A 401 -44.59 -36.45 1.71
CA THR A 401 -45.38 -36.96 2.84
C THR A 401 -45.55 -35.91 3.94
N LYS A 402 -44.47 -35.20 4.31
CA LYS A 402 -44.42 -34.31 5.49
C LYS A 402 -43.91 -32.90 5.17
N GLY A 403 -43.66 -32.57 3.90
CA GLY A 403 -43.15 -31.27 3.47
C GLY A 403 -41.83 -30.90 4.15
N ILE A 404 -41.66 -29.60 4.41
CA ILE A 404 -40.52 -29.03 5.15
C ILE A 404 -40.56 -29.36 6.66
N ALA A 405 -41.65 -29.94 7.17
CA ALA A 405 -41.73 -30.42 8.57
C ALA A 405 -40.98 -31.75 8.78
N SER A 406 -40.54 -32.41 7.71
CA SER A 406 -39.72 -33.61 7.80
C SER A 406 -38.32 -33.29 8.36
N PRO A 407 -37.80 -34.05 9.35
CA PRO A 407 -36.49 -33.80 9.95
C PRO A 407 -35.31 -33.98 8.98
N ILE A 408 -35.52 -34.70 7.87
CA ILE A 408 -34.50 -34.93 6.84
C ILE A 408 -34.55 -33.83 5.76
N VAL A 409 -35.73 -33.23 5.55
CA VAL A 409 -35.93 -32.17 4.54
C VAL A 409 -35.59 -30.79 5.12
N ARG A 410 -35.96 -30.55 6.38
CA ARG A 410 -35.81 -29.24 7.04
C ARG A 410 -34.39 -28.67 6.96
N PRO A 411 -33.30 -29.43 7.20
CA PRO A 411 -31.94 -28.90 7.08
C PRO A 411 -31.58 -28.50 5.64
N ALA A 412 -32.07 -29.24 4.64
CA ALA A 412 -31.85 -28.93 3.24
C ALA A 412 -32.62 -27.67 2.81
N PHE A 413 -33.85 -27.50 3.31
CA PHE A 413 -34.64 -26.29 3.11
C PHE A 413 -33.99 -25.05 3.72
N LEU A 414 -33.56 -25.13 5.00
CA LEU A 414 -32.87 -24.01 5.65
C LEU A 414 -31.57 -23.66 4.93
N LYS A 415 -30.86 -24.65 4.39
CA LYS A 415 -29.66 -24.41 3.57
C LYS A 415 -29.97 -23.65 2.28
N PHE A 416 -31.02 -24.04 1.58
CA PHE A 416 -31.49 -23.33 0.39
C PHE A 416 -31.91 -21.89 0.70
N LEU A 417 -32.67 -21.70 1.79
CA LEU A 417 -33.10 -20.38 2.25
C LEU A 417 -31.90 -19.51 2.61
N GLY A 418 -30.97 -20.00 3.43
CA GLY A 418 -29.77 -19.26 3.83
C GLY A 418 -28.89 -18.84 2.66
N ASN A 419 -28.70 -19.71 1.67
CA ASN A 419 -27.94 -19.39 0.45
C ASN A 419 -28.66 -18.38 -0.46
N SER A 420 -29.98 -18.22 -0.30
CA SER A 420 -30.78 -17.26 -1.05
C SER A 420 -30.90 -15.90 -0.36
N VAL A 421 -30.81 -15.87 0.98
CA VAL A 421 -30.90 -14.64 1.79
C VAL A 421 -29.52 -14.01 2.02
N TRP A 422 -28.48 -14.82 2.17
CA TRP A 422 -27.11 -14.33 2.39
C TRP A 422 -26.23 -14.61 1.17
N GLU A 423 -25.82 -13.54 0.46
CA GLU A 423 -24.98 -13.62 -0.75
C GLU A 423 -23.54 -14.07 -0.45
N GLU A 424 -23.06 -13.91 0.78
CA GLU A 424 -21.78 -14.44 1.25
C GLU A 424 -22.00 -15.75 2.01
N GLY A 425 -21.34 -16.83 1.57
CA GLY A 425 -21.60 -18.20 2.01
C GLY A 425 -21.57 -18.42 3.54
N TRP A 426 -22.74 -18.30 4.17
CA TRP A 426 -22.98 -18.41 5.62
C TRP A 426 -22.55 -19.76 6.23
N GLU A 427 -22.37 -20.79 5.40
CA GLU A 427 -21.85 -22.11 5.79
C GLU A 427 -20.37 -22.09 6.21
N LYS A 428 -19.65 -20.97 6.02
CA LYS A 428 -18.24 -20.81 6.40
C LYS A 428 -18.10 -19.63 7.37
N PRO A 429 -18.14 -19.85 8.69
CA PRO A 429 -17.93 -18.78 9.67
C PRO A 429 -16.53 -18.16 9.53
N SER A 430 -16.47 -16.83 9.64
CA SER A 430 -15.22 -16.09 9.78
C SER A 430 -14.62 -16.28 11.18
N ASP A 431 -13.34 -15.94 11.33
CA ASP A 431 -12.70 -15.99 12.65
C ASP A 431 -13.34 -15.00 13.64
N SER A 432 -13.99 -13.93 13.15
CA SER A 432 -14.76 -13.00 14.00
C SER A 432 -16.04 -13.64 14.52
N ASP A 433 -16.79 -14.33 13.65
CA ASP A 433 -18.04 -14.99 14.02
C ASP A 433 -17.84 -16.04 15.11
N LEU A 434 -16.72 -16.78 15.04
CA LEU A 434 -16.38 -17.79 16.05
C LEU A 434 -16.00 -17.15 17.40
N VAL A 435 -15.42 -15.94 17.39
CA VAL A 435 -15.12 -15.20 18.63
C VAL A 435 -16.41 -14.73 19.28
N ASP A 436 -17.36 -14.21 18.51
CA ASP A 436 -18.65 -13.74 19.03
C ASP A 436 -19.46 -14.89 19.65
N VAL A 437 -19.50 -16.04 18.98
CA VAL A 437 -20.14 -17.26 19.51
C VAL A 437 -19.47 -17.73 20.81
N ALA A 438 -18.16 -17.61 20.92
CA ALA A 438 -17.46 -18.00 22.15
C ALA A 438 -17.69 -17.04 23.31
N ILE A 439 -17.87 -15.75 23.03
CA ILE A 439 -18.26 -14.77 24.03
C ILE A 439 -19.66 -15.11 24.55
N GLN A 440 -20.62 -15.38 23.65
CA GLN A 440 -21.98 -15.79 24.02
C GLN A 440 -21.98 -17.07 24.87
N LEU A 441 -21.27 -18.12 24.46
CA LEU A 441 -21.18 -19.36 25.22
C LEU A 441 -20.55 -19.17 26.62
N LYS A 442 -19.61 -18.23 26.75
CA LYS A 442 -18.97 -17.92 28.03
C LYS A 442 -19.89 -17.10 28.94
N GLU A 443 -20.71 -16.23 28.38
CA GLU A 443 -21.75 -15.50 29.10
C GLU A 443 -22.87 -16.43 29.57
N GLU A 444 -23.28 -17.39 28.73
CA GLU A 444 -24.26 -18.43 29.09
C GLU A 444 -23.74 -19.42 30.14
N ALA A 445 -22.43 -19.72 30.13
CA ALA A 445 -21.81 -20.64 31.10
C ALA A 445 -21.76 -20.09 32.54
N GLY A 446 -21.89 -18.77 32.74
CA GLY A 446 -21.86 -18.12 34.05
C GLY A 446 -20.57 -18.36 34.87
N PRO A 447 -20.31 -17.58 35.94
CA PRO A 447 -19.19 -17.87 36.82
C PRO A 447 -19.48 -19.16 37.57
N ALA A 448 -18.66 -20.19 37.35
CA ALA A 448 -18.66 -21.38 38.18
C ALA A 448 -18.54 -20.96 39.65
N ARG A 449 -19.63 -21.09 40.42
CA ARG A 449 -19.64 -20.93 41.86
C ARG A 449 -18.61 -21.90 42.42
N LYS A 450 -17.46 -21.38 42.85
CA LYS A 450 -16.59 -22.08 43.78
C LYS A 450 -17.42 -22.41 45.01
N ARG A 451 -17.69 -23.69 45.22
CA ARG A 451 -17.96 -24.28 46.53
C ARG A 451 -16.79 -25.16 46.88
#